data_AF-A0A080ZPX5-F1
#
_entry.id   AF-A0A080ZPX5-F1
#
_cell.length_a   1.000
_cell.length_b   1.000
_cell.length_c   1.000
_cell.angle_alpha   90.00
_cell.angle_beta   90.00
_cell.angle_gamma   90.00
#
_symmetry.space_group_name_H-M   'P 1'
#
loop_
_entity.id
_entity.type
_entity.pdbx_description
1 polymer ?
#
loop_
_entity_poly.entity_id
_entity_poly.type
_entity_poly.pdbx_seq_one_letter_code
_entity_poly.pdbx_strand_id
1 'polypeptide(L)'
;MKTKTFVIDKHFVEWRVLEECFPTAKVLLCQFHAIMYWKKLVSNRFGLVLAEQDTVQHYFAKMLYSTSLSAFERTYKQFCSFCAGRYPNVRSYFDKNWKECREMWSNHLRNKYFSAGNTTTNRIESNWRLLKQLLGKKTSVDQTVASVLTHQAAITRQVLQSLHRHNCSSRNPGSVPVFLRRTAGVLSDYVLAKVRQQWDLFMVAMKDGSIERSQDNQWMWDVTSNGKTYPCNDIEWTCTCPFWTSLMLPCQHLMYVCRYGHGFEELPIVTISYRWSMAEATKLFRQLEKDKASDPSDTDEDNDVDITNYYDTVQLMEEMEKRQYEEEKEEEYICPPTQPSTVLCDVNTVGDVTRASDVNRDSCQ
;
A
#
# COMPACT_ATOMS: atom_id res chain seq x y z
N MET A 1 3.54 -10.57 20.65
CA MET A 1 3.44 -9.44 19.69
C MET A 1 1.96 -9.04 19.62
N LYS A 2 1.58 -7.77 19.87
CA LYS A 2 0.17 -7.34 19.75
C LYS A 2 -0.13 -6.96 18.30
N THR A 3 -1.26 -7.42 17.75
CA THR A 3 -1.72 -7.03 16.41
C THR A 3 -2.01 -5.52 16.39
N LYS A 4 -1.42 -4.81 15.43
CA LYS A 4 -1.60 -3.36 15.27
C LYS A 4 -2.77 -3.01 14.35
N THR A 5 -2.95 -3.79 13.28
CA THR A 5 -3.91 -3.47 12.22
C THR A 5 -4.40 -4.73 11.52
N PHE A 6 -5.67 -4.72 11.11
CA PHE A 6 -6.26 -5.67 10.18
C PHE A 6 -6.60 -4.95 8.86
N VAL A 7 -6.36 -5.62 7.73
CA VAL A 7 -6.81 -5.15 6.41
C VAL A 7 -7.81 -6.18 5.91
N ILE A 8 -9.06 -5.77 5.78
CA ILE A 8 -10.18 -6.66 5.46
C ILE A 8 -10.94 -6.17 4.23
N ASP A 9 -11.74 -7.05 3.65
CA ASP A 9 -12.75 -6.64 2.69
C ASP A 9 -13.87 -5.85 3.37
N LYS A 10 -14.74 -5.22 2.59
CA LYS A 10 -15.86 -4.44 3.13
C LYS A 10 -16.96 -5.35 3.71
N HIS A 11 -16.71 -5.93 4.87
CA HIS A 11 -17.62 -6.84 5.56
C HIS A 11 -17.92 -6.37 6.99
N PHE A 12 -19.13 -5.85 7.21
CA PHE A 12 -19.49 -5.17 8.48
C PHE A 12 -19.49 -6.09 9.70
N VAL A 13 -19.83 -7.37 9.53
CA VAL A 13 -19.83 -8.34 10.65
C VAL A 13 -18.40 -8.64 11.08
N GLU A 14 -17.52 -8.88 10.11
CA GLU A 14 -16.10 -9.13 10.36
C GLU A 14 -15.46 -7.94 11.07
N TRP A 15 -15.74 -6.72 10.58
CA TRP A 15 -15.29 -5.49 11.21
C TRP A 15 -15.70 -5.41 12.69
N ARG A 16 -16.98 -5.59 13.02
CA ARG A 16 -17.46 -5.50 14.42
C ARG A 16 -16.80 -6.52 15.33
N VAL A 17 -16.66 -7.76 14.87
CA VAL A 17 -15.98 -8.82 15.63
C VAL A 17 -14.51 -8.46 15.88
N LEU A 18 -13.81 -7.93 14.87
CA LEU A 18 -12.41 -7.53 15.03
C LEU A 18 -12.23 -6.37 16.03
N GLU A 19 -13.14 -5.39 16.03
CA GLU A 19 -13.10 -4.30 17.03
C GLU A 19 -13.35 -4.78 18.45
N GLU A 20 -14.27 -5.75 18.62
CA GLU A 20 -14.57 -6.35 19.92
C GLU A 20 -13.41 -7.20 20.43
N CYS A 21 -12.86 -8.07 19.58
CA CYS A 21 -11.77 -8.99 19.97
C CYS A 21 -10.40 -8.30 20.07
N PHE A 22 -10.17 -7.22 19.30
CA PHE A 22 -8.88 -6.53 19.23
C PHE A 22 -9.06 -5.00 19.36
N PRO A 23 -9.50 -4.49 20.52
CA PRO A 23 -9.87 -3.09 20.70
C PRO A 23 -8.72 -2.10 20.51
N THR A 24 -7.46 -2.57 20.57
CA THR A 24 -6.27 -1.74 20.33
C THR A 24 -5.78 -1.77 18.89
N ALA A 25 -6.34 -2.63 18.03
CA ALA A 25 -5.94 -2.76 16.64
C ALA A 25 -6.83 -1.91 15.73
N LYS A 26 -6.26 -1.32 14.68
CA LYS A 26 -7.04 -0.59 13.69
C LYS A 26 -7.58 -1.54 12.62
N VAL A 27 -8.86 -1.42 12.26
CA VAL A 27 -9.40 -2.09 11.08
C VAL A 27 -9.35 -1.12 9.89
N LEU A 28 -8.72 -1.55 8.80
CA LEU A 28 -8.64 -0.85 7.53
C LEU A 28 -9.32 -1.68 6.44
N LEU A 29 -9.81 -1.00 5.39
CA LEU A 29 -10.37 -1.69 4.23
C LEU A 29 -9.30 -1.92 3.16
N CYS A 30 -9.38 -3.07 2.50
CA CYS A 30 -8.74 -3.34 1.23
C CYS A 30 -9.20 -2.31 0.20
N GLN A 31 -8.27 -1.53 -0.32
CA GLN A 31 -8.58 -0.44 -1.25
C GLN A 31 -9.10 -0.95 -2.60
N PHE A 32 -8.58 -2.10 -3.06
CA PHE A 32 -9.05 -2.77 -4.28
C PHE A 32 -10.52 -3.19 -4.12
N HIS A 33 -10.85 -3.93 -3.06
CA HIS A 33 -12.24 -4.34 -2.82
C HIS A 33 -13.17 -3.16 -2.55
N ALA A 34 -12.66 -2.08 -1.93
CA ALA A 34 -13.45 -0.86 -1.77
C ALA A 34 -13.84 -0.26 -3.14
N ILE A 35 -12.88 -0.13 -4.05
CA ILE A 35 -13.08 0.37 -5.42
C ILE A 35 -14.03 -0.54 -6.19
N MET A 36 -13.82 -1.87 -6.13
CA MET A 36 -14.64 -2.84 -6.86
C MET A 36 -16.06 -2.92 -6.33
N TYR A 37 -16.23 -2.86 -5.00
CA TYR A 37 -17.56 -2.79 -4.38
C TYR A 37 -18.29 -1.53 -4.83
N TRP A 38 -17.62 -0.37 -4.79
CA TRP A 38 -18.20 0.89 -5.22
C TRP A 38 -18.62 0.83 -6.70
N LYS A 39 -17.74 0.32 -7.58
CA LYS A 39 -18.03 0.15 -9.01
C LYS A 39 -19.27 -0.71 -9.25
N LYS A 40 -19.34 -1.88 -8.62
CA LYS A 40 -20.48 -2.81 -8.74
C LYS A 40 -21.78 -2.23 -8.17
N LEU A 41 -21.69 -1.46 -7.10
CA LEU A 41 -22.84 -0.78 -6.51
C LEU A 41 -23.39 0.29 -7.46
N VAL A 42 -22.48 1.11 -8.00
CA VAL A 42 -22.80 2.22 -8.90
C VAL A 42 -23.45 1.72 -10.19
N SER A 43 -22.96 0.61 -10.76
CA SER A 43 -23.53 0.02 -11.97
C SER A 43 -24.94 -0.56 -11.77
N ASN A 44 -25.25 -1.04 -10.56
CA ASN A 44 -26.44 -1.88 -10.36
C ASN A 44 -27.58 -1.20 -9.61
N ARG A 45 -27.32 -0.14 -8.83
CA ARG A 45 -28.28 0.38 -7.83
C ARG A 45 -28.86 1.76 -8.14
N PHE A 46 -28.14 2.60 -8.88
CA PHE A 46 -28.47 4.03 -8.94
C PHE A 46 -29.02 4.50 -10.29
N GLY A 47 -29.17 3.61 -11.28
CA GLY A 47 -29.75 3.95 -12.58
C GLY A 47 -28.91 4.94 -13.40
N LEU A 48 -27.60 5.00 -13.15
CA LEU A 48 -26.66 5.89 -13.83
C LEU A 48 -26.31 5.33 -15.22
N VAL A 49 -26.14 6.19 -16.22
CA VAL A 49 -25.56 5.75 -17.51
C VAL A 49 -24.04 5.56 -17.38
N LEU A 50 -23.41 4.83 -18.31
CA LEU A 50 -21.99 4.46 -18.22
C LEU A 50 -21.06 5.65 -17.93
N ALA A 51 -21.19 6.77 -18.64
CA ALA A 51 -20.38 7.97 -18.41
C ALA A 51 -20.52 8.55 -16.99
N GLU A 52 -21.72 8.46 -16.41
CA GLU A 52 -22.00 8.92 -15.05
C GLU A 52 -21.46 7.94 -14.01
N GLN A 53 -21.53 6.64 -14.29
CA GLN A 53 -20.91 5.61 -13.47
C GLN A 53 -19.40 5.83 -13.38
N ASP A 54 -18.74 6.07 -14.52
CA ASP A 54 -17.30 6.35 -14.59
C ASP A 54 -16.95 7.64 -13.83
N THR A 55 -17.78 8.69 -13.95
CA THR A 55 -17.59 9.94 -13.21
C THR A 55 -17.67 9.74 -11.70
N VAL A 56 -18.69 9.02 -11.21
CA VAL A 56 -18.85 8.71 -9.78
C VAL A 56 -17.73 7.79 -9.27
N GLN A 57 -17.29 6.83 -10.10
CA GLN A 57 -16.15 5.97 -9.79
C GLN A 57 -14.85 6.78 -9.68
N HIS A 58 -14.63 7.72 -10.59
CA HIS A 58 -13.46 8.60 -10.58
C HIS A 58 -13.40 9.45 -9.29
N TYR A 59 -14.52 10.05 -8.87
CA TYR A 59 -14.57 10.79 -7.61
C TYR A 59 -14.23 9.91 -6.40
N PHE A 60 -14.75 8.69 -6.34
CA PHE A 60 -14.43 7.75 -5.27
C PHE A 60 -12.95 7.40 -5.23
N ALA A 61 -12.36 7.03 -6.37
CA ALA A 61 -10.94 6.72 -6.47
C ALA A 61 -10.07 7.92 -6.08
N LYS A 62 -10.41 9.12 -6.55
CA LYS A 62 -9.69 10.35 -6.22
C LYS A 62 -9.78 10.72 -4.74
N MET A 63 -10.93 10.50 -4.10
CA MET A 63 -11.07 10.62 -2.64
C MET A 63 -10.25 9.56 -1.90
N LEU A 64 -10.26 8.31 -2.38
CA LEU A 64 -9.54 7.20 -1.77
C LEU A 64 -8.02 7.44 -1.77
N TYR A 65 -7.47 7.88 -2.90
CA TYR A 65 -6.03 8.12 -3.04
C TYR A 65 -5.54 9.48 -2.54
N SER A 66 -6.45 10.36 -2.11
CA SER A 66 -6.10 11.68 -1.57
C SER A 66 -5.13 11.58 -0.38
N THR A 67 -4.03 12.33 -0.43
CA THR A 67 -2.98 12.33 0.62
C THR A 67 -3.12 13.48 1.61
N SER A 68 -4.10 14.38 1.43
CA SER A 68 -4.41 15.47 2.35
C SER A 68 -5.92 15.65 2.53
N LEU A 69 -6.33 16.16 3.70
CA LEU A 69 -7.72 16.49 3.99
C LEU A 69 -8.30 17.47 2.96
N SER A 70 -7.55 18.53 2.63
CA SER A 70 -8.02 19.51 1.64
C SER A 70 -8.23 18.92 0.26
N ALA A 71 -7.40 17.97 -0.19
CA ALA A 71 -7.60 17.29 -1.47
C ALA A 71 -8.84 16.39 -1.45
N PHE A 72 -9.07 15.69 -0.34
CA PHE A 72 -10.28 14.91 -0.11
C PHE A 72 -11.53 15.79 -0.17
N GLU A 73 -11.57 16.86 0.63
CA GLU A 73 -12.72 17.77 0.74
C GLU A 73 -13.05 18.47 -0.57
N ARG A 74 -12.04 18.91 -1.32
CA ARG A 74 -12.24 19.46 -2.67
C ARG A 74 -12.91 18.45 -3.59
N THR A 75 -12.44 17.21 -3.61
CA THR A 75 -13.00 16.14 -4.44
C THR A 75 -14.42 15.78 -4.00
N TYR A 76 -14.64 15.69 -2.69
CA TYR A 76 -15.96 15.42 -2.12
C TYR A 76 -16.97 16.53 -2.44
N LYS A 77 -16.54 17.80 -2.45
CA LYS A 77 -17.38 18.93 -2.89
C LYS A 77 -17.77 18.79 -4.36
N GLN A 78 -16.83 18.43 -5.24
CA GLN A 78 -17.12 18.16 -6.65
C GLN A 78 -18.12 17.00 -6.82
N PHE A 79 -17.94 15.91 -6.08
CA PHE A 79 -18.89 14.79 -6.04
C PHE A 79 -20.29 15.22 -5.57
N CYS A 80 -20.38 16.05 -4.53
CA CYS A 80 -21.65 16.59 -4.04
C CYS A 80 -22.35 17.47 -5.09
N SER A 81 -21.58 18.31 -5.80
CA SER A 81 -22.10 19.14 -6.88
C SER A 81 -22.61 18.30 -8.05
N PHE A 82 -21.90 17.23 -8.43
CA PHE A 82 -22.35 16.29 -9.46
C PHE A 82 -23.67 15.60 -9.08
N CYS A 83 -23.81 15.20 -7.82
CA CYS A 83 -25.03 14.54 -7.35
C CYS A 83 -26.22 15.49 -7.12
N ALA A 84 -25.99 16.80 -7.06
CA ALA A 84 -27.00 17.77 -6.69
C ALA A 84 -28.19 17.74 -7.67
N GLY A 85 -29.40 17.57 -7.15
CA GLY A 85 -30.65 17.52 -7.93
C GLY A 85 -30.86 16.22 -8.73
N ARG A 86 -29.80 15.61 -9.29
CA ARG A 86 -29.90 14.45 -10.19
C ARG A 86 -29.74 13.09 -9.49
N TYR A 87 -28.81 12.98 -8.54
CA TYR A 87 -28.44 11.70 -7.91
C TYR A 87 -28.41 11.77 -6.37
N PRO A 88 -29.48 12.23 -5.71
CA PRO A 88 -29.50 12.38 -4.25
C PRO A 88 -29.34 11.04 -3.51
N ASN A 89 -29.81 9.94 -4.11
CA ASN A 89 -29.64 8.58 -3.62
C ASN A 89 -28.17 8.11 -3.60
N VAL A 90 -27.38 8.44 -4.64
CA VAL A 90 -25.93 8.14 -4.70
C VAL A 90 -25.21 8.84 -3.55
N ARG A 91 -25.46 10.15 -3.38
CA ARG A 91 -24.86 10.95 -2.31
C ARG A 91 -25.27 10.44 -0.93
N SER A 92 -26.56 10.25 -0.68
CA SER A 92 -27.06 9.76 0.60
C SER A 92 -26.43 8.41 0.98
N TYR A 93 -26.30 7.51 -0.01
CA TYR A 93 -25.62 6.24 0.22
C TYR A 93 -24.14 6.42 0.53
N PHE A 94 -23.42 7.25 -0.24
CA PHE A 94 -21.99 7.52 0.00
C PHE A 94 -21.75 8.09 1.40
N ASP A 95 -22.53 9.11 1.77
CA ASP A 95 -22.40 9.78 3.07
C ASP A 95 -22.60 8.77 4.20
N LYS A 96 -23.67 7.95 4.14
CA LYS A 96 -23.98 6.96 5.17
C LYS A 96 -22.98 5.80 5.25
N ASN A 97 -22.46 5.31 4.12
CA ASN A 97 -21.76 4.02 4.06
C ASN A 97 -20.24 4.11 3.85
N TRP A 98 -19.74 5.29 3.46
CA TRP A 98 -18.33 5.51 3.11
C TRP A 98 -17.72 6.72 3.80
N LYS A 99 -18.43 7.86 3.85
CA LYS A 99 -17.88 9.08 4.44
C LYS A 99 -17.64 8.96 5.95
N GLU A 100 -18.56 8.30 6.65
CA GLU A 100 -18.44 8.07 8.10
C GLU A 100 -17.23 7.19 8.45
N CYS A 101 -16.92 6.18 7.63
CA CYS A 101 -15.79 5.28 7.85
C CYS A 101 -14.54 5.62 7.00
N ARG A 102 -14.40 6.87 6.54
CA ARG A 102 -13.31 7.32 5.64
C ARG A 102 -11.90 7.05 6.17
N GLU A 103 -11.73 6.98 7.47
CA GLU A 103 -10.46 6.63 8.12
C GLU A 103 -9.97 5.22 7.81
N MET A 104 -10.84 4.31 7.37
CA MET A 104 -10.46 2.94 7.04
C MET A 104 -9.90 2.79 5.61
N TRP A 105 -10.30 3.67 4.68
CA TRP A 105 -10.05 3.49 3.25
C TRP A 105 -9.36 4.68 2.56
N SER A 106 -9.50 5.91 3.07
CA SER A 106 -8.88 7.09 2.45
C SER A 106 -7.44 7.30 2.94
N ASN A 107 -6.52 7.54 2.00
CA ASN A 107 -5.08 7.64 2.27
C ASN A 107 -4.72 8.72 3.30
N HIS A 108 -5.33 9.90 3.23
CA HIS A 108 -5.04 11.02 4.14
C HIS A 108 -5.29 10.72 5.63
N LEU A 109 -6.15 9.73 5.94
CA LEU A 109 -6.42 9.31 7.32
C LEU A 109 -5.82 7.94 7.63
N ARG A 110 -5.96 6.96 6.74
CA ARG A 110 -5.50 5.58 7.00
C ARG A 110 -3.99 5.47 7.08
N ASN A 111 -3.23 6.33 6.37
CA ASN A 111 -1.78 6.26 6.36
C ASN A 111 -1.14 6.59 7.71
N LYS A 112 -1.92 6.99 8.72
CA LYS A 112 -1.45 7.18 10.10
C LYS A 112 -1.28 5.86 10.87
N TYR A 113 -1.82 4.76 10.33
CA TYR A 113 -1.77 3.44 10.95
C TYR A 113 -0.77 2.52 10.24
N PHE A 114 -0.16 1.64 11.02
CA PHE A 114 0.75 0.62 10.50
C PHE A 114 0.01 -0.38 9.61
N SER A 115 0.46 -0.60 8.38
CA SER A 115 -0.13 -1.58 7.46
C SER A 115 0.88 -2.58 6.90
N ALA A 116 2.17 -2.39 7.21
CA ALA A 116 3.28 -3.14 6.62
C ALA A 116 3.29 -3.07 5.07
N GLY A 117 2.72 -2.00 4.50
CA GLY A 117 2.57 -1.84 3.05
C GLY A 117 1.35 -2.55 2.46
N ASN A 118 0.55 -3.26 3.26
CA ASN A 118 -0.66 -3.93 2.80
C ASN A 118 -1.80 -2.91 2.63
N THR A 119 -2.05 -2.51 1.39
CA THR A 119 -3.21 -1.67 1.02
C THR A 119 -4.32 -2.48 0.37
N THR A 120 -4.01 -3.69 -0.10
CA THR A 120 -4.93 -4.64 -0.70
C THR A 120 -4.74 -6.04 -0.11
N THR A 121 -5.72 -6.91 -0.32
CA THR A 121 -5.70 -8.34 0.00
C THR A 121 -5.24 -9.20 -1.17
N ASN A 122 -4.77 -8.58 -2.28
CA ASN A 122 -4.39 -9.30 -3.50
C ASN A 122 -3.35 -10.40 -3.25
N ARG A 123 -2.38 -10.16 -2.35
CA ARG A 123 -1.34 -11.13 -2.00
C ARG A 123 -1.92 -12.41 -1.36
N ILE A 124 -2.96 -12.29 -0.55
CA ILE A 124 -3.60 -13.47 0.04
C ILE A 124 -4.51 -14.16 -0.98
N GLU A 125 -5.22 -13.38 -1.80
CA GLU A 125 -6.12 -13.90 -2.83
C GLU A 125 -5.40 -14.63 -3.96
N SER A 126 -4.22 -14.18 -4.37
CA SER A 126 -3.41 -14.88 -5.35
C SER A 126 -3.00 -16.27 -4.83
N ASN A 127 -2.54 -16.35 -3.58
CA ASN A 127 -2.22 -17.63 -2.93
C ASN A 127 -3.47 -18.51 -2.79
N TRP A 128 -4.63 -17.95 -2.41
CA TRP A 128 -5.89 -18.69 -2.36
C TRP A 128 -6.33 -19.20 -3.72
N ARG A 129 -6.13 -18.42 -4.78
CA ARG A 129 -6.43 -18.82 -6.16
C ARG A 129 -5.58 -20.02 -6.57
N LEU A 130 -4.28 -19.99 -6.26
CA LEU A 130 -3.37 -21.10 -6.53
C LEU A 130 -3.79 -22.37 -5.78
N LEU A 131 -4.07 -22.26 -4.47
CA LEU A 131 -4.52 -23.39 -3.68
C LEU A 131 -5.83 -23.99 -4.21
N LYS A 132 -6.79 -23.15 -4.62
CA LYS A 132 -8.05 -23.61 -5.24
C LYS A 132 -7.83 -24.31 -6.58
N GLN A 133 -6.86 -23.86 -7.37
CA GLN A 133 -6.49 -24.52 -8.63
C GLN A 133 -5.88 -25.90 -8.38
N LEU A 134 -5.04 -26.04 -7.35
CA LEU A 134 -4.44 -27.32 -6.95
C LEU A 134 -5.50 -28.31 -6.44
N LEU A 135 -6.46 -27.84 -5.65
CA LEU A 135 -7.53 -28.69 -5.13
C LEU A 135 -8.51 -29.13 -6.23
N GLY A 136 -8.78 -28.26 -7.21
CA GLY A 136 -9.80 -28.48 -8.22
C GLY A 136 -11.21 -28.18 -7.72
N LYS A 137 -12.24 -28.47 -8.55
CA LYS A 137 -13.65 -28.10 -8.25
C LYS A 137 -14.35 -29.06 -7.28
N LYS A 138 -13.88 -30.30 -7.18
CA LYS A 138 -14.46 -31.36 -6.34
C LYS A 138 -13.31 -32.19 -5.77
N THR A 139 -13.04 -32.00 -4.48
CA THR A 139 -11.95 -32.64 -3.75
C THR A 139 -12.54 -33.26 -2.49
N SER A 140 -12.13 -34.47 -2.14
CA SER A 140 -12.55 -35.05 -0.87
C SER A 140 -11.90 -34.29 0.30
N VAL A 141 -12.46 -34.43 1.51
CA VAL A 141 -11.96 -33.72 2.69
C VAL A 141 -10.53 -34.17 3.02
N ASP A 142 -10.25 -35.47 2.98
CA ASP A 142 -8.93 -36.06 3.21
C ASP A 142 -7.88 -35.53 2.22
N GLN A 143 -8.20 -35.50 0.92
CA GLN A 143 -7.32 -34.92 -0.10
C GLN A 143 -7.11 -33.42 0.09
N THR A 144 -8.14 -32.70 0.54
CA THR A 144 -8.05 -31.26 0.83
C THR A 144 -7.09 -31.00 1.98
N VAL A 145 -7.23 -31.74 3.07
CA VAL A 145 -6.34 -31.64 4.24
C VAL A 145 -4.91 -31.98 3.84
N ALA A 146 -4.69 -33.10 3.14
CA ALA A 146 -3.37 -33.50 2.66
C ALA A 146 -2.73 -32.40 1.79
N SER A 147 -3.47 -31.86 0.81
CA SER A 147 -2.97 -30.81 -0.09
C SER A 147 -2.64 -29.51 0.64
N VAL A 148 -3.45 -29.11 1.63
CA VAL A 148 -3.17 -27.92 2.46
C VAL A 148 -1.89 -28.11 3.27
N LEU A 149 -1.72 -29.27 3.90
CA LEU A 149 -0.51 -29.59 4.67
C LEU A 149 0.74 -29.64 3.79
N THR A 150 0.65 -30.28 2.61
CA THR A 150 1.74 -30.31 1.63
C THR A 150 2.11 -28.90 1.16
N HIS A 151 1.11 -28.07 0.84
CA HIS A 151 1.33 -26.66 0.46
C HIS A 151 2.00 -25.88 1.59
N GLN A 152 1.54 -26.06 2.83
CA GLN A 152 2.13 -25.41 3.99
C GLN A 152 3.59 -25.85 4.21
N ALA A 153 3.91 -27.14 4.07
CA ALA A 153 5.27 -27.65 4.16
C ALA A 153 6.18 -27.06 3.07
N ALA A 154 5.67 -26.96 1.84
CA ALA A 154 6.35 -26.32 0.72
C ALA A 154 6.69 -24.85 0.99
N ILE A 155 5.71 -24.04 1.38
CA ILE A 155 5.91 -22.61 1.70
C ILE A 155 6.91 -22.45 2.87
N THR A 156 6.81 -23.32 3.87
CA THR A 156 7.73 -23.35 5.01
C THR A 156 9.17 -23.61 4.55
N ARG A 157 9.40 -24.58 3.66
CA ARG A 157 10.72 -24.84 3.06
C ARG A 157 11.25 -23.67 2.24
N GLN A 158 10.40 -22.99 1.46
CA GLN A 158 10.81 -21.80 0.70
C GLN A 158 11.23 -20.63 1.61
N VAL A 159 10.50 -20.41 2.71
CA VAL A 159 10.88 -19.42 3.74
C VAL A 159 12.23 -19.78 4.35
N LEU A 160 12.46 -21.04 4.68
CA LEU A 160 13.74 -21.54 5.19
C LEU A 160 14.90 -21.30 4.23
N GLN A 161 14.72 -21.68 2.97
CA GLN A 161 15.72 -21.46 1.93
C GLN A 161 16.04 -19.96 1.77
N SER A 162 15.02 -19.10 1.85
CA SER A 162 15.20 -17.64 1.81
C SER A 162 16.00 -17.11 3.01
N LEU A 163 15.72 -17.60 4.22
CA LEU A 163 16.48 -17.26 5.43
C LEU A 163 17.92 -17.79 5.38
N HIS A 164 18.11 -19.02 4.91
CA HIS A 164 19.44 -19.61 4.77
C HIS A 164 20.29 -18.86 3.75
N ARG A 165 19.73 -18.60 2.56
CA ARG A 165 20.38 -17.79 1.51
C ARG A 165 20.76 -16.41 2.01
N HIS A 166 19.90 -15.78 2.81
CA HIS A 166 20.20 -14.49 3.44
C HIS A 166 21.43 -14.56 4.36
N ASN A 167 21.54 -15.60 5.18
CA ASN A 167 22.65 -15.77 6.12
C ASN A 167 23.99 -16.16 5.45
N CYS A 168 23.95 -16.85 4.30
CA CYS A 168 25.15 -17.36 3.62
C CYS A 168 25.72 -16.41 2.57
N SER A 169 24.99 -15.38 2.16
CA SER A 169 25.42 -14.47 1.07
C SER A 169 26.05 -13.19 1.61
N SER A 170 27.11 -12.69 0.96
CA SER A 170 27.60 -11.31 1.20
C SER A 170 26.56 -10.30 0.70
N ARG A 171 25.99 -9.51 1.62
CA ARG A 171 24.86 -8.59 1.34
C ARG A 171 25.26 -7.14 1.06
N ASN A 172 26.54 -6.87 0.84
CA ASN A 172 27.03 -5.54 0.48
C ASN A 172 27.48 -5.48 -0.99
N PRO A 173 26.57 -5.65 -1.97
CA PRO A 173 26.93 -5.41 -3.35
C PRO A 173 27.37 -3.95 -3.50
N GLY A 174 28.33 -3.67 -4.38
CA GLY A 174 28.84 -2.32 -4.60
C GLY A 174 27.77 -1.28 -4.97
N SER A 175 26.59 -1.75 -5.40
CA SER A 175 25.41 -0.93 -5.73
C SER A 175 24.58 -0.47 -4.52
N VAL A 176 24.90 -0.91 -3.29
CA VAL A 176 24.28 -0.41 -2.06
C VAL A 176 25.08 0.78 -1.53
N PRO A 177 24.45 1.96 -1.37
CA PRO A 177 25.11 3.14 -0.79
C PRO A 177 25.76 2.81 0.56
N VAL A 178 26.96 3.35 0.82
CA VAL A 178 27.71 3.13 2.08
C VAL A 178 26.79 3.36 3.28
N PHE A 179 26.01 4.44 3.24
CA PHE A 179 25.08 4.81 4.30
C PHE A 179 24.08 3.71 4.68
N LEU A 180 23.72 2.80 3.75
CA LEU A 180 22.74 1.74 3.99
C LEU A 180 23.35 0.36 4.24
N ARG A 181 24.68 0.19 4.17
CA ARG A 181 25.31 -1.15 4.22
C ARG A 181 24.98 -1.92 5.50
N ARG A 182 25.07 -1.25 6.65
CA ARG A 182 24.70 -1.84 7.95
C ARG A 182 23.26 -2.34 8.00
N THR A 183 22.30 -1.55 7.55
CA THR A 183 20.88 -1.96 7.54
C THR A 183 20.58 -2.98 6.46
N ALA A 184 21.22 -2.90 5.29
CA ALA A 184 21.08 -3.88 4.22
C ALA A 184 21.46 -5.31 4.65
N GLY A 185 22.42 -5.44 5.58
CA GLY A 185 22.81 -6.72 6.17
C GLY A 185 21.71 -7.42 6.97
N VAL A 186 20.73 -6.69 7.51
CA VAL A 186 19.64 -7.26 8.35
C VAL A 186 18.27 -7.26 7.67
N LEU A 187 18.12 -6.56 6.55
CA LEU A 187 16.86 -6.48 5.81
C LEU A 187 16.75 -7.59 4.76
N SER A 188 15.52 -7.95 4.37
CA SER A 188 15.29 -8.70 3.14
C SER A 188 15.40 -7.77 1.92
N ASP A 189 15.55 -8.34 0.72
CA ASP A 189 15.70 -7.54 -0.51
C ASP A 189 14.46 -6.68 -0.79
N TYR A 190 13.27 -7.23 -0.52
CA TYR A 190 12.00 -6.49 -0.59
C TYR A 190 11.99 -5.25 0.32
N VAL A 191 12.40 -5.41 1.59
CA VAL A 191 12.39 -4.31 2.55
C VAL A 191 13.50 -3.31 2.24
N LEU A 192 14.69 -3.81 1.84
CA LEU A 192 15.81 -2.97 1.43
C LEU A 192 15.43 -2.09 0.24
N ALA A 193 14.67 -2.60 -0.74
CA ALA A 193 14.19 -1.79 -1.86
C ALA A 193 13.35 -0.58 -1.38
N LYS A 194 12.49 -0.77 -0.36
CA LYS A 194 11.71 0.34 0.24
C LYS A 194 12.60 1.36 0.95
N VAL A 195 13.61 0.90 1.71
CA VAL A 195 14.57 1.78 2.38
C VAL A 195 15.44 2.53 1.36
N ARG A 196 15.85 1.88 0.27
CA ARG A 196 16.59 2.52 -0.84
C ARG A 196 15.77 3.64 -1.50
N GLN A 197 14.47 3.43 -1.72
CA GLN A 197 13.61 4.49 -2.23
C GLN A 197 13.60 5.73 -1.32
N GLN A 198 13.63 5.54 0.00
CA GLN A 198 13.72 6.65 0.95
C GLN A 198 15.09 7.32 0.95
N TRP A 199 16.15 6.55 0.73
CA TRP A 199 17.49 7.09 0.51
C TRP A 199 17.56 7.96 -0.74
N ASP A 200 16.96 7.53 -1.85
CA ASP A 200 16.93 8.33 -3.07
C ASP A 200 16.16 9.65 -2.86
N LEU A 201 15.03 9.59 -2.15
CA LEU A 201 14.28 10.78 -1.74
C LEU A 201 15.08 11.68 -0.79
N PHE A 202 15.86 11.10 0.13
CA PHE A 202 16.77 11.87 0.98
C PHE A 202 17.81 12.61 0.13
N MET A 203 18.45 11.94 -0.83
CA MET A 203 19.49 12.53 -1.67
C MET A 203 18.96 13.60 -2.63
N VAL A 204 17.72 13.45 -3.11
CA VAL A 204 17.13 14.34 -4.13
C VAL A 204 16.24 15.42 -3.52
N ALA A 205 15.32 15.06 -2.62
CA ALA A 205 14.21 15.90 -2.18
C ALA A 205 14.44 16.59 -0.82
N MET A 206 15.52 16.26 -0.11
CA MET A 206 15.86 16.91 1.17
C MET A 206 16.98 17.96 1.04
N LYS A 207 17.38 18.34 -0.18
CA LYS A 207 18.46 19.33 -0.39
C LYS A 207 18.18 20.68 0.28
N ASP A 208 16.92 21.12 0.19
CA ASP A 208 16.44 22.35 0.84
C ASP A 208 15.71 22.06 2.17
N GLY A 209 15.87 20.85 2.69
CA GLY A 209 15.31 20.49 3.98
C GLY A 209 16.03 21.20 5.11
N SER A 210 15.33 21.40 6.23
CA SER A 210 15.92 21.89 7.48
C SER A 210 15.66 20.92 8.62
N ILE A 211 16.49 21.01 9.66
CA ILE A 211 16.35 20.25 10.88
C ILE A 211 16.58 21.17 12.07
N GLU A 212 15.65 21.10 13.03
CA GLU A 212 15.74 21.82 14.29
C GLU A 212 15.51 20.84 15.43
N ARG A 213 16.28 20.96 16.52
CA ARG A 213 16.02 20.17 17.72
C ARG A 213 14.93 20.86 18.53
N SER A 214 13.97 20.09 19.02
CA SER A 214 12.90 20.60 19.87
C SER A 214 13.46 21.17 21.18
N GLN A 215 12.94 22.31 21.60
CA GLN A 215 13.34 22.97 22.86
C GLN A 215 12.80 22.22 24.08
N ASP A 216 11.62 21.61 23.96
CA ASP A 216 10.91 20.96 25.07
C ASP A 216 11.34 19.48 25.26
N ASN A 217 11.93 18.87 24.24
CA ASN A 217 12.37 17.48 24.30
C ASN A 217 13.64 17.27 23.47
N GLN A 218 14.77 17.06 24.15
CA GLN A 218 16.09 16.92 23.53
C GLN A 218 16.23 15.74 22.55
N TRP A 219 15.30 14.77 22.59
CA TRP A 219 15.27 13.60 21.70
C TRP A 219 14.38 13.81 20.46
N MET A 220 13.66 14.93 20.41
CA MET A 220 12.75 15.26 19.32
C MET A 220 13.40 16.25 18.37
N TRP A 221 13.24 15.98 17.08
CA TRP A 221 13.72 16.79 15.98
C TRP A 221 12.56 17.12 15.05
N ASP A 222 12.47 18.38 14.66
CA ASP A 222 11.55 18.86 13.64
C ASP A 222 12.28 18.91 12.30
N VAL A 223 11.93 17.99 11.41
CA VAL A 223 12.51 17.92 10.07
C VAL A 223 11.52 18.52 9.08
N THR A 224 11.91 19.61 8.42
CA THR A 224 11.07 20.31 7.46
C THR A 224 11.51 20.01 6.03
N SER A 225 10.57 19.60 5.18
CA SER A 225 10.77 19.39 3.74
C SER A 225 9.48 19.65 2.98
N ASN A 226 9.59 20.31 1.82
CA ASN A 226 8.45 20.63 0.95
C ASN A 226 7.31 21.36 1.69
N GLY A 227 7.67 22.31 2.58
CA GLY A 227 6.70 23.08 3.37
C GLY A 227 5.95 22.29 4.44
N LYS A 228 6.41 21.08 4.79
CA LYS A 228 5.84 20.25 5.85
C LYS A 228 6.91 19.88 6.86
N THR A 229 6.53 19.92 8.13
CA THR A 229 7.40 19.57 9.25
C THR A 229 6.97 18.23 9.84
N TYR A 230 7.94 17.34 10.06
CA TYR A 230 7.72 16.02 10.61
C TYR A 230 8.53 15.85 11.90
N PRO A 231 7.84 15.73 13.05
CA PRO A 231 8.49 15.35 14.30
C PRO A 231 9.12 13.96 14.18
N CYS A 232 10.38 13.86 14.60
CA CYS A 232 11.20 12.67 14.59
C CYS A 232 11.83 12.44 15.98
N ASN A 233 11.74 11.23 16.53
CA ASN A 233 12.42 10.85 17.77
C ASN A 233 13.72 10.11 17.45
N ASP A 234 14.86 10.57 17.98
CA ASP A 234 16.18 10.00 17.68
C ASP A 234 16.60 8.81 18.55
N ILE A 235 15.91 8.57 19.68
CA ILE A 235 16.12 7.40 20.54
C ILE A 235 15.29 6.22 20.03
N GLU A 236 14.01 6.45 19.81
CA GLU A 236 13.06 5.43 19.35
C GLU A 236 13.07 5.27 17.82
N TRP A 237 13.76 6.16 17.10
CA TRP A 237 13.80 6.21 15.63
C TRP A 237 12.40 6.24 14.99
N THR A 238 11.54 7.11 15.53
CA THR A 238 10.16 7.27 15.08
C THR A 238 9.96 8.55 14.29
N CYS A 239 9.03 8.54 13.33
CA CYS A 239 8.69 9.71 12.52
C CYS A 239 7.18 9.74 12.26
N THR A 240 6.58 10.90 12.06
CA THR A 240 5.15 11.02 11.78
C THR A 240 4.79 10.98 10.29
N CYS A 241 5.77 10.80 9.40
CA CYS A 241 5.52 10.78 7.96
C CYS A 241 4.77 9.51 7.52
N PRO A 242 3.95 9.58 6.44
CA PRO A 242 3.16 8.44 5.95
C PRO A 242 3.96 7.16 5.68
N PHE A 243 5.22 7.28 5.27
CA PHE A 243 6.10 6.13 5.06
C PHE A 243 6.40 5.43 6.38
N TRP A 244 6.83 6.18 7.41
CA TRP A 244 7.15 5.60 8.71
C TRP A 244 5.90 5.06 9.40
N THR A 245 4.78 5.77 9.38
CA THR A 245 3.57 5.31 10.06
C THR A 245 3.03 4.02 9.45
N SER A 246 3.13 3.85 8.13
CA SER A 246 2.65 2.65 7.44
C SER A 246 3.61 1.45 7.54
N LEU A 247 4.92 1.68 7.51
CA LEU A 247 5.93 0.62 7.44
C LEU A 247 6.78 0.48 8.70
N MET A 248 6.92 1.51 9.52
CA MET A 248 7.87 1.59 10.65
C MET A 248 9.31 1.25 10.22
N LEU A 249 9.70 1.80 9.07
CA LEU A 249 11.03 1.71 8.49
C LEU A 249 11.67 3.11 8.46
N PRO A 250 13.01 3.20 8.40
CA PRO A 250 13.71 4.47 8.27
C PRO A 250 13.24 5.22 7.02
N CYS A 251 12.66 6.40 7.23
CA CYS A 251 12.25 7.32 6.17
C CYS A 251 13.37 8.32 5.88
N GLN A 252 13.22 9.09 4.80
CA GLN A 252 14.14 10.16 4.43
C GLN A 252 14.37 11.18 5.55
N HIS A 253 13.37 11.44 6.40
CA HIS A 253 13.51 12.36 7.53
C HIS A 253 14.39 11.79 8.65
N LEU A 254 14.23 10.50 8.98
CA LEU A 254 15.10 9.83 9.95
C LEU A 254 16.54 9.72 9.43
N MET A 255 16.71 9.50 8.12
CA MET A 255 18.03 9.55 7.49
C MET A 255 18.64 10.95 7.57
N TYR A 256 17.83 12.00 7.46
CA TYR A 256 18.25 13.39 7.64
C TYR A 256 18.71 13.67 9.07
N VAL A 257 17.95 13.24 10.08
CA VAL A 257 18.36 13.32 11.50
C VAL A 257 19.67 12.56 11.74
N CYS A 258 19.76 11.34 11.22
CA CYS A 258 20.96 10.51 11.32
C CYS A 258 22.21 11.20 10.73
N ARG A 259 22.09 11.75 9.51
CA ARG A 259 23.22 12.34 8.79
C ARG A 259 23.60 13.72 9.30
N TYR A 260 22.62 14.61 9.46
CA TYR A 260 22.87 16.03 9.75
C TYR A 260 22.64 16.39 11.22
N GLY A 261 21.77 15.67 11.92
CA GLY A 261 21.57 15.86 13.37
C GLY A 261 22.68 15.19 14.21
N HIS A 262 23.12 13.99 13.83
CA HIS A 262 24.14 13.22 14.57
C HIS A 262 25.49 13.08 13.88
N GLY A 263 25.59 13.40 12.58
CA GLY A 263 26.85 13.26 11.84
C GLY A 263 27.21 11.81 11.47
N PHE A 264 26.26 10.87 11.52
CA PHE A 264 26.55 9.47 11.22
C PHE A 264 26.84 9.26 9.71
N GLU A 265 27.84 8.44 9.42
CA GLU A 265 28.20 8.03 8.05
C GLU A 265 27.41 6.83 7.55
N GLU A 266 26.84 6.06 8.47
CA GLU A 266 26.01 4.90 8.19
C GLU A 266 24.74 4.93 9.04
N LEU A 267 23.64 4.47 8.46
CA LEU A 267 22.37 4.31 9.14
C LEU A 267 22.48 3.19 10.19
N PRO A 268 22.22 3.48 11.48
CA PRO A 268 22.33 2.48 12.54
C PRO A 268 21.32 1.34 12.39
N ILE A 269 21.72 0.11 12.73
CA ILE A 269 20.82 -1.07 12.71
C ILE A 269 19.64 -0.91 13.68
N VAL A 270 19.82 -0.16 14.78
CA VAL A 270 18.75 0.11 15.77
C VAL A 270 17.55 0.86 15.17
N THR A 271 17.72 1.51 14.01
CA THR A 271 16.62 2.15 13.26
C THR A 271 15.66 1.12 12.64
N ILE A 272 16.05 -0.15 12.57
CA ILE A 272 15.27 -1.24 11.99
C ILE A 272 14.49 -1.96 13.09
N SER A 273 13.17 -1.90 13.01
CA SER A 273 12.30 -2.67 13.90
C SER A 273 12.54 -4.18 13.76
N TYR A 274 12.49 -4.93 14.88
CA TYR A 274 12.62 -6.39 14.92
C TYR A 274 11.73 -7.11 13.89
N ARG A 275 10.55 -6.56 13.59
CA ARG A 275 9.61 -7.09 12.60
C ARG A 275 10.25 -7.28 11.22
N TRP A 276 11.16 -6.40 10.84
CA TRP A 276 11.79 -6.37 9.52
C TRP A 276 13.19 -6.98 9.50
N SER A 277 13.66 -7.45 10.64
CA SER A 277 14.98 -8.04 10.79
C SER A 277 14.96 -9.51 10.38
N MET A 278 15.73 -9.85 9.35
CA MET A 278 15.97 -11.23 8.91
C MET A 278 16.73 -12.03 9.95
N ALA A 279 17.56 -11.37 10.77
CA ALA A 279 18.23 -12.01 11.89
C ALA A 279 17.22 -12.46 12.97
N GLU A 280 16.23 -11.61 13.28
CA GLU A 280 15.15 -11.98 14.21
C GLU A 280 14.21 -13.04 13.62
N ALA A 281 13.90 -12.94 12.32
CA ALA A 281 13.14 -13.97 11.61
C ALA A 281 13.84 -15.33 11.66
N THR A 282 15.16 -15.36 11.46
CA THR A 282 15.97 -16.59 11.55
C THR A 282 15.93 -17.19 12.96
N LYS A 283 16.03 -16.36 14.01
CA LYS A 283 15.94 -16.83 15.41
C LYS A 283 14.58 -17.45 15.71
N LEU A 284 13.50 -16.76 15.32
CA LEU A 284 12.13 -17.25 15.53
C LEU A 284 11.91 -18.57 14.80
N PHE A 285 12.40 -18.69 13.56
CA PHE A 285 12.21 -19.90 12.78
C PHE A 285 12.92 -21.11 13.41
N ARG A 286 14.17 -20.95 13.85
CA ARG A 286 14.91 -22.01 14.56
C ARG A 286 14.24 -22.45 15.86
N GLN A 287 13.51 -21.55 16.53
CA GLN A 287 12.72 -21.91 17.71
C GLN A 287 11.56 -22.82 17.30
N LEU A 288 10.81 -22.46 16.27
CA LEU A 288 9.70 -23.27 15.76
C LEU A 288 10.14 -24.68 15.30
N GLU A 289 11.31 -24.80 14.67
CA GLU A 289 11.87 -26.11 14.28
C GLU A 289 12.23 -26.98 15.50
N LYS A 290 12.83 -26.38 16.53
CA LYS A 290 13.16 -27.09 17.77
C LYS A 290 11.92 -27.52 18.53
N ASP A 291 10.92 -26.65 18.61
CA ASP A 291 9.64 -26.95 19.26
C ASP A 291 8.96 -28.13 18.56
N LYS A 292 8.98 -28.17 17.22
CA LYS A 292 8.48 -29.31 16.43
C LYS A 292 9.24 -30.61 16.71
N ALA A 293 10.57 -30.57 16.76
CA ALA A 293 11.40 -31.76 17.00
C ALA A 293 11.28 -32.32 18.44
N SER A 294 10.65 -31.57 19.35
CA SER A 294 10.43 -31.98 20.75
C SER A 294 9.03 -32.56 21.01
N ASP A 295 8.16 -32.61 19.99
CA ASP A 295 6.83 -33.23 20.08
C ASP A 295 6.94 -34.75 19.86
N PRO A 296 6.62 -35.62 20.84
CA PRO A 296 6.86 -37.06 20.76
C PRO A 296 5.92 -37.83 19.81
N SER A 297 5.02 -37.16 19.08
CA SER A 297 3.99 -37.81 18.26
C SER A 297 4.32 -38.00 16.78
N ASP A 298 5.40 -37.41 16.27
CA ASP A 298 5.83 -37.60 14.86
C ASP A 298 6.84 -38.76 14.78
N THR A 299 6.36 -39.98 14.57
CA THR A 299 7.20 -41.06 14.04
C THR A 299 7.39 -40.80 12.55
N ASP A 300 8.63 -40.47 12.15
CA ASP A 300 9.05 -40.32 10.76
C ASP A 300 8.75 -41.60 9.95
N GLU A 301 7.64 -41.61 9.20
CA GLU A 301 7.53 -42.43 8.01
C GLU A 301 8.04 -41.61 6.82
N ASP A 302 9.27 -41.91 6.41
CA ASP A 302 9.92 -41.46 5.17
C ASP A 302 9.07 -41.92 3.97
N ASN A 303 8.04 -41.15 3.63
CA ASN A 303 7.37 -41.26 2.35
C ASN A 303 8.13 -40.39 1.36
N ASP A 304 9.03 -41.01 0.61
CA ASP A 304 9.69 -40.44 -0.57
C ASP A 304 8.62 -40.13 -1.63
N VAL A 305 7.97 -38.97 -1.50
CA VAL A 305 7.05 -38.45 -2.50
C VAL A 305 7.89 -37.90 -3.65
N ASP A 306 7.72 -38.46 -4.85
CA ASP A 306 8.36 -37.96 -6.07
C ASP A 306 7.93 -36.50 -6.33
N ILE A 307 8.82 -35.58 -5.96
CA ILE A 307 8.66 -34.13 -6.06
C ILE A 307 9.20 -33.55 -7.37
N THR A 308 9.58 -34.38 -8.34
CA THR A 308 10.15 -33.92 -9.62
C THR A 308 9.17 -33.02 -10.36
N ASN A 309 7.89 -33.43 -10.42
CA ASN A 309 6.82 -32.64 -11.04
C ASN A 309 6.49 -31.35 -10.25
N TYR A 310 6.82 -31.32 -8.95
CA TYR A 310 6.65 -30.13 -8.11
C TYR A 310 7.72 -29.08 -8.38
N TYR A 311 8.98 -29.47 -8.59
CA TYR A 311 10.04 -28.53 -9.00
C TYR A 311 9.77 -27.92 -10.37
N ASP A 312 9.29 -28.72 -11.33
CA ASP A 312 8.85 -28.22 -12.65
C ASP A 312 7.67 -27.24 -12.51
N THR A 313 6.74 -27.51 -11.61
CA THR A 313 5.61 -26.62 -11.31
C THR A 313 6.08 -25.33 -10.62
N VAL A 314 7.04 -25.40 -9.69
CA VAL A 314 7.62 -24.22 -9.02
C VAL A 314 8.39 -23.36 -10.01
N GLN A 315 9.16 -23.96 -10.91
CA GLN A 315 9.87 -23.25 -11.97
C GLN A 315 8.89 -22.57 -12.95
N LEU A 316 7.81 -23.27 -13.34
CA LEU A 316 6.72 -22.67 -14.11
C LEU A 316 6.03 -21.52 -13.36
N MET A 317 5.86 -21.63 -12.03
CA MET A 317 5.29 -20.57 -11.19
C MET A 317 6.20 -19.34 -11.12
N GLU A 318 7.51 -19.51 -10.95
CA GLU A 318 8.48 -18.41 -10.97
C GLU A 318 8.55 -17.73 -12.35
N GLU A 319 8.47 -18.50 -13.44
CA GLU A 319 8.42 -17.99 -14.82
C GLU A 319 7.10 -17.26 -15.14
N MET A 320 5.98 -17.68 -14.55
CA MET A 320 4.69 -17.00 -14.68
C MET A 320 4.65 -15.69 -13.87
N GLU A 321 5.18 -15.69 -12.65
CA GLU A 321 5.25 -14.48 -11.81
C GLU A 321 6.21 -13.45 -12.42
N LYS A 322 7.33 -13.90 -13.00
CA LYS A 322 8.26 -13.03 -13.74
C LYS A 322 7.63 -12.45 -15.02
N ARG A 323 6.84 -13.23 -15.76
CA ARG A 323 6.09 -12.75 -16.93
C ARG A 323 5.03 -11.72 -16.55
N GLN A 324 4.28 -11.93 -15.48
CA GLN A 324 3.32 -10.93 -14.99
C GLN A 324 4.03 -9.62 -14.58
N TYR A 325 5.18 -9.71 -13.93
CA TYR A 325 5.98 -8.53 -13.57
C TYR A 325 6.50 -7.77 -14.80
N GLU A 326 6.86 -8.49 -15.87
CA GLU A 326 7.28 -7.90 -17.15
C GLU A 326 6.11 -7.30 -17.94
N GLU A 327 4.94 -7.94 -17.95
CA GLU A 327 3.69 -7.42 -18.53
C GLU A 327 3.21 -6.14 -17.81
N GLU A 328 3.25 -6.12 -16.47
CA GLU A 328 2.92 -4.92 -15.68
C GLU A 328 3.89 -3.76 -15.93
N LYS A 329 5.15 -4.07 -16.27
CA LYS A 329 6.17 -3.07 -16.62
C LYS A 329 6.01 -2.54 -18.06
N GLU A 330 5.54 -3.36 -18.99
CA GLU A 330 5.19 -2.92 -20.35
C GLU A 330 3.91 -2.07 -20.35
N GLU A 331 2.91 -2.40 -19.51
CA GLU A 331 1.72 -1.56 -19.33
C GLU A 331 2.03 -0.19 -18.72
N GLU A 332 3.05 -0.07 -17.86
CA GLU A 332 3.54 1.20 -17.32
C GLU A 332 4.21 2.09 -18.39
N TYR A 333 4.68 1.51 -19.51
CA TYR A 333 5.31 2.25 -20.62
C TYR A 333 4.33 2.59 -21.77
N ILE A 334 3.17 1.94 -21.83
CA ILE A 334 2.17 2.11 -22.91
C ILE A 334 1.15 3.22 -22.61
N CYS A 335 1.11 3.76 -21.38
CA CYS A 335 0.23 4.88 -21.05
C CYS A 335 1.01 6.10 -20.51
N PRO A 336 1.59 6.96 -21.37
CA PRO A 336 2.04 8.26 -20.93
C PRO A 336 0.83 9.09 -20.46
N PRO A 337 0.98 9.94 -19.42
CA PRO A 337 -0.09 10.83 -18.98
C PRO A 337 -0.51 11.68 -20.18
N THR A 338 -1.76 11.53 -20.59
CA THR A 338 -2.32 12.32 -21.69
C THR A 338 -2.28 13.78 -21.27
N GLN A 339 -1.39 14.57 -21.87
CA GLN A 339 -1.43 16.02 -21.71
C GLN A 339 -2.76 16.52 -22.29
N PRO A 340 -3.42 17.48 -21.65
CA PRO A 340 -4.64 18.07 -22.19
C PRO A 340 -4.29 18.81 -23.50
N SER A 341 -4.92 18.40 -24.59
CA SER A 341 -4.85 19.08 -25.88
C SER A 341 -5.32 20.53 -25.72
N THR A 342 -4.42 21.47 -25.94
CA THR A 342 -4.73 22.89 -26.13
C THR A 342 -5.51 23.03 -27.42
N VAL A 343 -6.83 23.24 -27.31
CA VAL A 343 -7.61 23.79 -28.43
C VAL A 343 -7.31 25.29 -28.46
N LEU A 344 -6.48 25.71 -29.42
CA LEU A 344 -6.35 27.11 -29.79
C LEU A 344 -7.74 27.61 -30.23
N CYS A 345 -8.25 28.60 -29.51
CA CYS A 345 -9.34 29.42 -29.98
C CYS A 345 -8.70 30.56 -30.79
N ASP A 346 -8.81 30.51 -32.12
CA ASP A 346 -8.38 31.59 -32.99
C ASP A 346 -9.19 32.86 -32.69
N VAL A 347 -8.49 33.90 -32.23
CA VAL A 347 -8.99 35.26 -32.17
C VAL A 347 -8.77 35.88 -33.54
N ASN A 348 -9.84 36.01 -34.33
CA ASN A 348 -9.86 36.89 -35.49
C ASN A 348 -10.81 38.08 -35.23
N THR A 349 -10.17 39.18 -34.87
CA THR A 349 -10.35 40.56 -35.34
C THR A 349 -11.64 40.86 -36.13
N VAL A 350 -12.51 41.70 -35.56
CA VAL A 350 -13.38 42.59 -36.36
C VAL A 350 -13.30 43.99 -35.73
N GLY A 351 -12.79 44.93 -36.52
CA GLY A 351 -12.72 46.34 -36.21
C GLY A 351 -14.00 47.10 -36.55
N ASP A 352 -14.06 48.28 -35.92
CA ASP A 352 -14.72 49.54 -36.30
C ASP A 352 -16.23 49.63 -36.60
N VAL A 353 -16.91 50.30 -35.65
CA VAL A 353 -17.69 51.55 -35.75
C VAL A 353 -18.35 51.88 -37.11
N THR A 354 -19.70 51.88 -37.17
CA THR A 354 -20.57 53.08 -37.32
C THR A 354 -22.06 52.73 -37.61
N ARG A 355 -22.94 53.23 -36.72
CA ARG A 355 -24.18 54.01 -36.96
C ARG A 355 -25.15 53.60 -38.08
N ALA A 356 -26.39 53.22 -37.73
CA ALA A 356 -27.63 54.02 -37.96
C ALA A 356 -28.94 53.20 -37.83
N SER A 357 -29.97 53.91 -37.34
CA SER A 357 -31.43 53.79 -37.62
C SER A 357 -32.25 52.60 -37.11
N ASP A 358 -33.05 52.92 -36.08
CA ASP A 358 -34.53 53.00 -36.12
C ASP A 358 -35.45 51.76 -36.01
N VAL A 359 -36.31 51.87 -34.99
CA VAL A 359 -37.79 51.71 -35.00
C VAL A 359 -38.43 50.40 -34.54
N ASN A 360 -39.24 50.56 -33.46
CA ASN A 360 -40.47 49.83 -33.09
C ASN A 360 -40.36 48.36 -32.66
N ARG A 361 -41.24 47.78 -31.83
CA ARG A 361 -42.32 48.16 -30.89
C ARG A 361 -42.76 46.80 -30.28
N ASP A 362 -43.45 46.86 -29.16
CA ASP A 362 -44.40 45.85 -28.65
C ASP A 362 -43.88 44.59 -27.93
N SER A 363 -43.90 44.70 -26.59
CA SER A 363 -44.84 44.01 -25.69
C SER A 363 -45.37 42.62 -26.12
N CYS A 364 -45.10 41.58 -25.32
CA CYS A 364 -46.15 40.84 -24.60
C CYS A 364 -45.57 39.84 -23.58
N GLN A 365 -46.10 39.96 -22.36
CA GLN A 365 -46.28 39.02 -21.23
C GLN A 365 -45.41 37.77 -21.10
#